data_AF-A0A542Z8L5-F1
#
_entry.id   AF-A0A542Z8L5-F1
#
_cell.length_a   1.000
_cell.length_b   1.000
_cell.length_c   1.000
_cell.angle_alpha   90.00
_cell.angle_beta   90.00
_cell.angle_gamma   90.00
#
_symmetry.space_group_name_H-M   'P 1'
#
loop_
_entity.id
_entity.type
_entity.pdbx_description
1 polymer ?
#
loop_
_entity_poly.entity_id
_entity_poly.type
_entity_poly.pdbx_seq_one_letter_code
_entity_poly.pdbx_strand_id
1 'polypeptide(L)'
;MATLPPWLTRRPSRWSLLVPVVGVAAGLLFATSAQTAKGTDLRPSGTDLADVIRAQTRVVQARTEAVRSLREQVDRLTQQSAPGNSAVNQLQQRSAALAPVAGTEAVRGPAITVTLNDAKRSAASLPQGFTADDIVVHQQDVQGVVNALWAGGAEAMMLQDQRVISTSAVRCVGNTLILQGRVYSPPYVIKAIGDVQGMQQSLDTNPTVSIYKQYVDVLGLGYDVKTSAVATFPAYTGTTSLTHASVPR
;
A
#
# COMPACT_ATOMS: atom_id res chain seq x y z
N MET A 1 92.95 4.00 -11.23
CA MET A 1 92.00 3.07 -11.89
C MET A 1 90.82 2.87 -10.95
N ALA A 2 89.68 3.52 -11.22
CA ALA A 2 88.45 3.35 -10.43
C ALA A 2 87.67 2.15 -10.98
N THR A 3 87.47 1.12 -10.16
CA THR A 3 86.67 -0.06 -10.49
C THR A 3 85.20 0.22 -10.15
N LEU A 4 84.33 0.22 -11.17
CA LEU A 4 82.88 0.40 -11.00
C LEU A 4 82.25 -0.79 -10.25
N PRO A 5 81.22 -0.57 -9.42
CA PRO A 5 80.61 -1.60 -8.59
C PRO A 5 79.86 -2.66 -9.41
N PRO A 6 79.90 -3.95 -9.00
CA PRO A 6 79.51 -5.11 -9.81
C PRO A 6 77.99 -5.33 -9.99
N TRP A 7 77.14 -4.39 -9.52
CA TRP A 7 75.69 -4.51 -9.67
C TRP A 7 75.14 -3.96 -11.01
N LEU A 8 76.00 -3.34 -11.83
CA LEU A 8 75.66 -2.78 -13.15
C LEU A 8 75.87 -3.74 -14.34
N THR A 9 76.28 -5.00 -14.13
CA THR A 9 76.68 -5.93 -15.22
C THR A 9 75.76 -7.14 -15.44
N ARG A 10 74.57 -7.18 -14.81
CA ARG A 10 73.59 -8.24 -15.13
C ARG A 10 72.80 -7.85 -16.38
N ARG A 11 72.95 -8.64 -17.47
CA ARG A 11 72.07 -8.57 -18.64
C ARG A 11 70.61 -8.62 -18.17
N PRO A 12 69.70 -7.79 -18.71
CA PRO A 12 68.31 -7.82 -18.32
C PRO A 12 67.77 -9.24 -18.59
N SER A 13 67.52 -9.97 -17.51
CA SER A 13 66.85 -11.26 -17.59
C SER A 13 65.39 -11.00 -18.00
N ARG A 14 64.74 -11.93 -18.70
CA ARG A 14 63.31 -11.79 -19.05
C ARG A 14 62.44 -11.47 -17.82
N TRP A 15 62.89 -11.90 -16.65
CA TRP A 15 62.31 -11.62 -15.33
C TRP A 15 62.36 -10.14 -14.90
N SER A 16 63.35 -9.35 -15.34
CA SER A 16 63.42 -7.92 -14.99
C SER A 16 62.35 -7.08 -15.68
N LEU A 17 61.76 -7.57 -16.77
CA LEU A 17 60.62 -6.96 -17.46
C LEU A 17 59.28 -7.60 -17.07
N LEU A 18 59.26 -8.93 -16.83
CA LEU A 18 58.04 -9.65 -16.47
C LEU A 18 57.46 -9.21 -15.12
N VAL A 19 58.30 -9.05 -14.10
CA VAL A 19 57.85 -8.68 -12.74
C VAL A 19 57.12 -7.32 -12.70
N PRO A 20 57.66 -6.21 -13.27
CA PRO A 20 56.94 -4.94 -13.28
C PRO A 20 55.68 -4.98 -14.15
N VAL A 21 55.67 -5.72 -15.26
CA VAL A 21 54.46 -5.89 -16.09
C VAL A 21 53.35 -6.60 -15.32
N VAL A 22 53.66 -7.69 -14.62
CA VAL A 22 52.70 -8.40 -13.76
C VAL A 22 52.24 -7.50 -12.61
N GLY A 23 53.14 -6.72 -12.01
CA GLY A 23 52.78 -5.75 -10.98
C GLY A 23 51.81 -4.66 -11.46
N VAL A 24 52.03 -4.13 -12.66
CA VAL A 24 51.12 -3.15 -13.30
C VAL A 24 49.78 -3.79 -13.63
N ALA A 25 49.77 -5.02 -14.17
CA ALA A 25 48.53 -5.74 -14.47
C ALA A 25 47.73 -6.06 -13.20
N ALA A 26 48.40 -6.50 -12.13
CA ALA A 26 47.78 -6.72 -10.83
C ALA A 26 47.25 -5.41 -10.24
N GLY A 27 48.02 -4.32 -10.32
CA GLY A 27 47.59 -2.99 -9.89
C GLY A 27 46.35 -2.50 -10.65
N LEU A 28 46.29 -2.72 -11.97
CA LEU A 28 45.12 -2.45 -12.81
C LEU A 28 43.91 -3.30 -12.41
N LEU A 29 44.11 -4.58 -12.12
CA LEU A 29 43.04 -5.47 -11.63
C LEU A 29 42.54 -5.02 -10.26
N PHE A 30 43.43 -4.66 -9.34
CA PHE A 30 43.03 -4.14 -8.03
C PHE A 30 42.34 -2.78 -8.13
N ALA A 31 42.80 -1.89 -9.00
CA ALA A 31 42.18 -0.58 -9.20
C ALA A 31 40.80 -0.70 -9.86
N THR A 32 40.66 -1.54 -10.89
CA THR A 32 39.35 -1.80 -11.53
C THR A 32 38.41 -2.53 -10.60
N SER A 33 38.90 -3.51 -9.82
CA SER A 33 38.13 -4.18 -8.77
C SER A 33 37.69 -3.20 -7.68
N ALA A 34 38.58 -2.34 -7.18
CA ALA A 34 38.24 -1.33 -6.18
C ALA A 34 37.26 -0.27 -6.71
N GLN A 35 37.41 0.16 -7.96
CA GLN A 35 36.50 1.11 -8.61
C GLN A 35 35.13 0.47 -8.89
N THR A 36 35.09 -0.84 -9.21
CA THR A 36 33.86 -1.62 -9.39
C THR A 36 33.20 -1.93 -8.05
N ALA A 37 33.98 -2.20 -7.00
CA ALA A 37 33.50 -2.47 -5.65
C ALA A 37 32.86 -1.23 -4.99
N LYS A 38 33.26 -0.02 -5.38
CA LYS A 38 32.54 1.21 -5.02
C LYS A 38 31.12 1.30 -5.63
N GLY A 39 30.72 0.36 -6.49
CA GLY A 39 29.43 0.30 -7.17
C GLY A 39 28.33 -0.53 -6.49
N THR A 40 28.57 -1.15 -5.33
CA THR A 40 27.50 -1.83 -4.57
C THR A 40 27.78 -1.77 -3.06
N ASP A 41 27.45 -0.65 -2.44
CA ASP A 41 27.32 -0.60 -0.98
C ASP A 41 26.11 -1.45 -0.59
N LEU A 42 26.35 -2.68 -0.11
CA LEU A 42 25.33 -3.64 0.33
C LEU A 42 24.68 -3.24 1.67
N ARG A 43 24.94 -2.01 2.15
CA ARG A 43 24.18 -1.41 3.24
C ARG A 43 22.99 -0.67 2.63
N PRO A 44 21.75 -1.19 2.77
CA PRO A 44 20.57 -0.48 2.31
C PRO A 44 20.40 0.75 3.20
N SER A 45 20.99 1.85 2.78
CA SER A 45 20.52 3.18 3.13
C SER A 45 19.07 3.21 2.66
N GLY A 46 18.10 3.41 3.56
CA GLY A 46 16.65 3.17 3.38
C GLY A 46 15.92 3.94 2.27
N THR A 47 16.64 4.43 1.26
CA THR A 47 16.13 5.17 0.10
C THR A 47 15.59 4.22 -0.98
N ASP A 48 16.19 3.06 -1.21
CA ASP A 48 15.86 2.21 -2.38
C ASP A 48 14.54 1.43 -2.23
N LEU A 49 14.29 0.77 -1.11
CA LEU A 49 13.04 0.01 -0.92
C LEU A 49 11.80 0.92 -0.92
N ALA A 50 11.90 2.10 -0.29
CA ALA A 50 10.81 3.08 -0.30
C ALA A 50 10.51 3.55 -1.72
N ASP A 51 11.54 3.75 -2.55
CA ASP A 51 11.38 4.14 -3.94
C ASP A 51 10.79 3.01 -4.80
N VAL A 52 11.20 1.76 -4.57
CA VAL A 52 10.57 0.58 -5.18
C VAL A 52 9.08 0.50 -4.82
N ILE A 53 8.72 0.63 -3.53
CA ILE A 53 7.31 0.60 -3.09
C ILE A 53 6.52 1.74 -3.75
N ARG A 54 7.05 2.96 -3.79
CA ARG A 54 6.40 4.10 -4.47
C ARG A 54 6.24 3.85 -5.96
N ALA A 55 7.25 3.29 -6.63
CA ALA A 55 7.20 2.95 -8.04
C ALA A 55 6.13 1.89 -8.32
N GLN A 56 6.09 0.81 -7.54
CA GLN A 56 5.07 -0.23 -7.67
C GLN A 56 3.66 0.31 -7.37
N THR A 57 3.51 1.16 -6.36
CA THR A 57 2.23 1.82 -6.05
C THR A 57 1.74 2.66 -7.23
N ARG A 58 2.61 3.42 -7.91
CA ARG A 58 2.26 4.18 -9.12
C ARG A 58 1.83 3.26 -10.27
N VAL A 59 2.51 2.11 -10.45
CA VAL A 59 2.13 1.12 -11.46
C VAL A 59 0.73 0.56 -11.19
N VAL A 60 0.43 0.22 -9.92
CA VAL A 60 -0.90 -0.26 -9.53
C VAL A 60 -1.96 0.80 -9.80
N GLN A 61 -1.72 2.06 -9.39
CA GLN A 61 -2.64 3.18 -9.65
C GLN A 61 -2.91 3.36 -11.15
N ALA A 62 -1.87 3.38 -11.98
CA ALA A 62 -2.03 3.56 -13.43
C ALA A 62 -2.83 2.41 -14.07
N ARG A 63 -2.60 1.16 -13.62
CA ARG A 63 -3.36 0.00 -14.11
C ARG A 63 -4.82 0.05 -13.67
N THR A 64 -5.10 0.42 -12.42
CA THR A 64 -6.46 0.58 -11.91
C THR A 64 -7.23 1.64 -12.71
N GLU A 65 -6.55 2.73 -13.06
CA GLU A 65 -7.13 3.79 -13.88
C GLU A 65 -7.40 3.33 -15.33
N ALA A 66 -6.49 2.54 -15.91
CA ALA A 66 -6.70 1.93 -17.22
C ALA A 66 -7.89 0.95 -17.22
N VAL A 67 -8.05 0.15 -16.16
CA VAL A 67 -9.19 -0.75 -15.99
C VAL A 67 -10.50 0.04 -15.91
N ARG A 68 -10.52 1.15 -15.15
CA ARG A 68 -11.68 2.05 -15.07
C ARG A 68 -12.06 2.60 -16.45
N SER A 69 -11.10 3.15 -17.18
CA SER A 69 -11.31 3.70 -18.53
C SER A 69 -11.79 2.64 -19.53
N LEU A 70 -11.24 1.43 -19.46
CA LEU A 70 -11.66 0.34 -20.36
C LEU A 70 -13.09 -0.12 -20.06
N ARG A 71 -13.48 -0.19 -18.78
CA ARG A 71 -14.87 -0.49 -18.38
C ARG A 71 -15.85 0.57 -18.92
N GLU A 72 -15.53 1.84 -18.76
CA GLU A 72 -16.35 2.94 -19.28
C GLU A 72 -16.50 2.89 -20.81
N GLN A 73 -15.46 2.46 -21.53
CA GLN A 73 -15.53 2.24 -22.97
C GLN A 73 -16.43 1.06 -23.34
N VAL A 74 -16.32 -0.07 -22.62
CA VAL A 74 -17.18 -1.24 -22.81
C VAL A 74 -18.64 -0.88 -22.56
N ASP A 75 -18.94 -0.16 -21.48
CA ASP A 75 -20.31 0.27 -21.16
C ASP A 75 -20.88 1.17 -22.26
N ARG A 76 -20.09 2.12 -22.76
CA ARG A 76 -20.49 3.02 -23.85
C ARG A 76 -20.76 2.27 -25.15
N LEU A 77 -19.87 1.36 -25.55
CA LEU A 77 -20.04 0.55 -26.76
C LEU A 77 -21.25 -0.39 -26.66
N THR A 78 -21.49 -0.94 -25.46
CA THR A 78 -22.67 -1.76 -25.18
C THR A 78 -23.94 -0.95 -25.33
N GLN A 79 -24.00 0.27 -24.78
CA GLN A 79 -25.13 1.18 -24.95
C GLN A 79 -25.38 1.57 -26.42
N GLN A 80 -24.31 1.82 -27.18
CA GLN A 80 -24.40 2.16 -28.61
C GLN A 80 -24.85 0.99 -29.49
N SER A 81 -24.51 -0.25 -29.11
CA SER A 81 -24.87 -1.47 -29.85
C SER A 81 -26.25 -2.02 -29.47
N ALA A 82 -26.87 -1.49 -28.41
CA ALA A 82 -28.13 -1.96 -27.85
C ALA A 82 -29.46 -1.34 -28.36
N PRO A 83 -29.54 -0.32 -29.25
CA PRO A 83 -30.83 0.15 -29.74
C PRO A 83 -31.56 -0.96 -30.53
N GLY A 84 -32.45 -1.70 -29.86
CA GLY A 84 -33.30 -2.75 -30.46
C GLY A 84 -33.16 -4.17 -29.90
N ASN A 85 -32.19 -4.46 -29.00
CA ASN A 85 -32.07 -5.79 -28.40
C ASN A 85 -32.67 -5.83 -26.97
N SER A 86 -33.88 -6.37 -26.85
CA SER A 86 -34.62 -6.45 -25.59
C SER A 86 -33.88 -7.26 -24.51
N ALA A 87 -33.13 -8.30 -24.90
CA ALA A 87 -32.37 -9.12 -23.96
C ALA A 87 -31.18 -8.35 -23.36
N VAL A 88 -30.46 -7.58 -24.18
CA VAL A 88 -29.36 -6.72 -23.71
C VAL A 88 -29.87 -5.64 -22.76
N ASN A 89 -31.01 -5.02 -23.09
CA ASN A 89 -31.63 -4.02 -22.22
C ASN A 89 -32.05 -4.60 -20.86
N GLN A 90 -32.63 -5.81 -20.84
CA GLN A 90 -32.97 -6.48 -19.58
C GLN A 90 -31.74 -6.82 -18.74
N LEU A 91 -30.64 -7.28 -19.35
CA LEU A 91 -29.39 -7.55 -18.64
C LEU A 91 -28.77 -6.27 -18.09
N GLN A 92 -28.82 -5.17 -18.84
CA GLN A 92 -28.32 -3.87 -18.38
C GLN A 92 -29.13 -3.35 -17.18
N GLN A 93 -30.45 -3.46 -17.21
CA GLN A 93 -31.31 -3.09 -16.09
C GLN A 93 -31.02 -3.93 -14.83
N ARG A 94 -30.81 -5.23 -15.00
CA ARG A 94 -30.41 -6.12 -13.89
C ARG A 94 -29.04 -5.75 -13.33
N SER A 95 -28.07 -5.45 -14.21
CA SER A 95 -26.74 -5.00 -13.80
C SER A 95 -26.81 -3.69 -13.01
N ALA A 96 -27.56 -2.71 -13.51
CA ALA A 96 -27.76 -1.43 -12.83
C ALA A 96 -28.43 -1.59 -11.46
N ALA A 97 -29.43 -2.48 -11.34
CA ALA A 97 -30.08 -2.75 -10.06
C ALA A 97 -29.14 -3.41 -9.02
N LEU A 98 -28.11 -4.14 -9.47
CA LEU A 98 -27.12 -4.79 -8.59
C LEU A 98 -25.91 -3.90 -8.29
N ALA A 99 -25.65 -2.88 -9.12
CA ALA A 99 -24.43 -2.08 -9.03
C ALA A 99 -24.21 -1.37 -7.68
N PRO A 100 -25.24 -0.83 -6.99
CA PRO A 100 -25.08 -0.25 -5.66
C PRO A 100 -24.62 -1.29 -4.63
N VAL A 101 -25.26 -2.47 -4.60
CA VAL A 101 -24.95 -3.55 -3.64
C VAL A 101 -23.60 -4.20 -3.94
N ALA A 102 -23.25 -4.32 -5.23
CA ALA A 102 -21.94 -4.79 -5.67
C ALA A 102 -20.83 -3.73 -5.46
N GLY A 103 -21.20 -2.49 -5.11
CA GLY A 103 -20.28 -1.36 -4.96
C GLY A 103 -19.65 -0.89 -6.27
N THR A 104 -20.18 -1.29 -7.43
CA THR A 104 -19.65 -0.95 -8.77
C THR A 104 -20.23 0.34 -9.34
N GLU A 105 -21.00 1.08 -8.55
CA GLU A 105 -21.50 2.42 -8.88
C GLU A 105 -20.98 3.46 -7.89
N ALA A 106 -20.83 4.70 -8.37
CA ALA A 106 -20.56 5.84 -7.51
C ALA A 106 -21.80 6.16 -6.68
N VAL A 107 -21.60 6.51 -5.41
CA VAL A 107 -22.70 6.79 -4.47
C VAL A 107 -22.44 8.09 -3.72
N ARG A 108 -23.50 8.73 -3.23
CA ARG A 108 -23.42 9.99 -2.49
C ARG A 108 -24.43 10.00 -1.35
N GLY A 109 -24.01 10.48 -0.19
CA GLY A 109 -24.90 10.62 0.97
C GLY A 109 -24.21 11.22 2.20
N PRO A 110 -24.92 11.33 3.33
CA PRO A 110 -24.35 11.67 4.63
C PRO A 110 -23.24 10.70 4.99
N ALA A 111 -22.17 11.21 5.62
CA ALA A 111 -20.99 10.40 5.86
C ALA A 111 -20.36 10.65 7.23
N ILE A 112 -19.68 9.63 7.74
CA ILE A 112 -18.78 9.68 8.89
C ILE A 112 -17.37 9.34 8.43
N THR A 113 -16.37 9.99 9.01
CA THR A 113 -14.95 9.77 8.77
C THR A 113 -14.28 9.48 10.11
N VAL A 114 -13.66 8.32 10.23
CA VAL A 114 -12.87 7.90 11.38
C VAL A 114 -11.40 7.91 10.97
N THR A 115 -10.55 8.58 11.74
CA THR A 115 -9.10 8.64 11.50
C THR A 115 -8.37 7.99 12.66
N LEU A 116 -7.56 6.97 12.35
CA LEU A 116 -6.69 6.29 13.31
C LEU A 116 -5.24 6.68 13.04
N ASN A 117 -4.44 6.95 14.07
CA ASN A 117 -3.05 7.33 13.88
C ASN A 117 -2.14 6.74 14.94
N ASP A 118 -0.88 6.49 14.59
CA ASP A 118 0.14 6.07 15.54
C ASP A 118 0.37 7.15 16.59
N ALA A 119 0.81 6.73 17.77
CA ALA A 119 1.16 7.66 18.83
C ALA A 119 2.45 8.40 18.46
N LYS A 120 2.51 9.70 18.76
CA LYS A 120 3.72 10.51 18.51
C LYS A 120 4.82 10.33 19.58
N ARG A 121 4.62 9.42 20.53
CA ARG A 121 5.53 9.20 21.66
C ARG A 121 6.64 8.21 21.31
N SER A 122 7.78 8.34 21.99
CA SER A 122 8.87 7.38 21.86
C SER A 122 8.62 6.11 22.69
N ALA A 123 9.06 4.96 22.19
CA ALA A 123 9.02 3.69 22.91
C ALA A 123 9.77 3.77 24.27
N ALA A 124 10.81 4.60 24.37
CA ALA A 124 11.56 4.80 25.62
C ALA A 124 10.75 5.50 26.72
N SER A 125 9.63 6.14 26.37
CA SER A 125 8.77 6.88 27.30
C SER A 125 7.57 6.06 27.78
N LEU A 126 7.46 4.78 27.39
CA LEU A 126 6.27 3.98 27.65
C LEU A 126 6.13 3.58 29.13
N PRO A 127 4.89 3.46 29.65
CA PRO A 127 4.68 2.91 30.98
C PRO A 127 5.13 1.45 31.03
N GLN A 128 5.43 0.96 32.24
CA GLN A 128 5.82 -0.44 32.43
C GLN A 128 4.73 -1.39 31.91
N GLY A 129 5.13 -2.40 31.14
CA GLY A 129 4.23 -3.38 30.54
C GLY A 129 3.82 -3.08 29.10
N PHE A 130 4.13 -1.90 28.57
CA PHE A 130 3.91 -1.55 27.17
C PHE A 130 5.19 -1.61 26.34
N THR A 131 5.03 -1.85 25.05
CA THR A 131 6.09 -2.01 24.06
C THR A 131 5.92 -1.06 22.89
N ALA A 132 6.93 -0.98 22.02
CA ALA A 132 6.84 -0.20 20.79
C ALA A 132 5.69 -0.64 19.87
N ASP A 133 5.19 -1.88 20.02
CA ASP A 133 4.07 -2.39 19.24
C ASP A 133 2.74 -1.76 19.68
N ASP A 134 2.60 -1.36 20.94
CA ASP A 134 1.36 -0.81 21.50
C ASP A 134 1.10 0.66 21.09
N ILE A 135 2.07 1.32 20.47
CA ILE A 135 1.96 2.69 19.96
C ILE A 135 1.70 2.77 18.45
N VAL A 136 1.50 1.62 17.81
CA VAL A 136 1.22 1.50 16.37
C VAL A 136 -0.23 1.07 16.18
N VAL A 137 -0.88 1.60 15.15
CA VAL A 137 -2.22 1.14 14.75
C VAL A 137 -2.11 -0.18 13.99
N HIS A 138 -2.88 -1.18 14.43
CA HIS A 138 -2.84 -2.53 13.87
C HIS A 138 -4.05 -2.85 12.99
N GLN A 139 -3.96 -3.97 12.26
CA GLN A 139 -5.03 -4.47 11.39
C GLN A 139 -6.36 -4.62 12.15
N GLN A 140 -6.32 -5.19 13.35
CA GLN A 140 -7.52 -5.43 14.15
C GLN A 140 -8.23 -4.13 14.55
N ASP A 141 -7.49 -3.03 14.70
CA ASP A 141 -8.06 -1.73 15.08
C ASP A 141 -8.85 -1.14 13.90
N VAL A 142 -8.21 -1.11 12.73
CA VAL A 142 -8.86 -0.65 11.49
C VAL A 142 -10.04 -1.55 11.13
N GLN A 143 -9.88 -2.87 11.26
CA GLN A 143 -10.95 -3.83 11.00
C GLN A 143 -12.09 -3.71 12.02
N GLY A 144 -11.79 -3.42 13.28
CA GLY A 144 -12.79 -3.13 14.31
C GLY A 144 -13.65 -1.93 13.95
N VAL A 145 -13.04 -0.83 13.50
CA VAL A 145 -13.77 0.36 13.01
C VAL A 145 -14.59 0.04 11.76
N VAL A 146 -14.02 -0.65 10.77
CA VAL A 146 -14.74 -1.06 9.56
C VAL A 146 -15.98 -1.89 9.92
N ASN A 147 -15.84 -2.86 10.80
CA ASN A 147 -16.95 -3.72 11.22
C ASN A 147 -18.00 -2.94 12.03
N ALA A 148 -17.58 -2.03 12.91
CA ALA A 148 -18.49 -1.18 13.67
C ALA A 148 -19.33 -0.30 12.74
N LEU A 149 -18.72 0.32 11.72
CA LEU A 149 -19.42 1.14 10.75
C LEU A 149 -20.44 0.32 9.93
N TRP A 150 -20.07 -0.87 9.45
CA TRP A 150 -21.03 -1.77 8.79
C TRP A 150 -22.19 -2.18 9.69
N ALA A 151 -21.90 -2.56 10.94
CA ALA A 151 -22.93 -2.91 11.93
C ALA A 151 -23.84 -1.71 12.27
N GLY A 152 -23.33 -0.49 12.17
CA GLY A 152 -24.05 0.75 12.44
C GLY A 152 -24.83 1.31 11.25
N GLY A 153 -24.93 0.58 10.14
CA GLY A 153 -25.74 1.02 8.99
C GLY A 153 -24.96 1.78 7.91
N ALA A 154 -23.65 1.56 7.78
CA ALA A 154 -22.93 1.97 6.58
C ALA A 154 -23.49 1.26 5.34
N GLU A 155 -23.72 2.00 4.27
CA GLU A 155 -24.17 1.52 2.96
C GLU A 155 -23.02 1.49 1.95
N ALA A 156 -22.01 2.34 2.15
CA ALA A 156 -20.80 2.35 1.35
C ALA A 156 -19.60 2.81 2.19
N MET A 157 -18.41 2.31 1.86
CA MET A 157 -17.20 2.61 2.64
C MET A 157 -15.98 2.83 1.76
N MET A 158 -15.13 3.73 2.19
CA MET A 158 -13.78 3.96 1.69
C MET A 158 -12.79 3.69 2.81
N LEU A 159 -11.68 3.03 2.50
CA LEU A 159 -10.49 3.00 3.34
C LEU A 159 -9.35 3.65 2.57
N GLN A 160 -8.83 4.75 3.11
CA GLN A 160 -7.98 5.69 2.41
C GLN A 160 -8.68 6.24 1.16
N ASP A 161 -8.12 5.98 -0.02
CA ASP A 161 -8.65 6.36 -1.34
C ASP A 161 -9.19 5.14 -2.11
N GLN A 162 -9.52 4.05 -1.44
CA GLN A 162 -10.03 2.82 -2.05
C GLN A 162 -11.46 2.53 -1.61
N ARG A 163 -12.36 2.28 -2.57
CA ARG A 163 -13.71 1.77 -2.30
C ARG A 163 -13.60 0.36 -1.73
N VAL A 164 -14.32 0.12 -0.63
CA VAL A 164 -14.38 -1.18 0.07
C VAL A 164 -15.71 -1.83 -0.24
N ILE A 165 -15.66 -3.12 -0.56
CA ILE A 165 -16.81 -4.00 -0.77
C ILE A 165 -16.67 -5.26 0.09
N SER A 166 -17.65 -6.17 0.06
CA SER A 166 -17.67 -7.39 0.87
C SER A 166 -16.45 -8.32 0.70
N THR A 167 -15.77 -8.25 -0.45
CA THR A 167 -14.56 -9.03 -0.75
C THR A 167 -13.26 -8.24 -0.54
N SER A 168 -13.34 -7.00 -0.06
CA SER A 168 -12.18 -6.21 0.31
C SER A 168 -11.63 -6.65 1.67
N ALA A 169 -10.32 -6.68 1.80
CA ALA A 169 -9.65 -7.06 3.04
C ALA A 169 -8.64 -5.99 3.47
N VAL A 170 -8.60 -5.73 4.77
CA VAL A 170 -7.54 -4.96 5.43
C VAL A 170 -6.44 -5.93 5.82
N ARG A 171 -5.22 -5.72 5.32
CA ARG A 171 -4.08 -6.62 5.58
C ARG A 171 -2.90 -5.82 6.10
N CYS A 172 -2.34 -6.23 7.25
CA CYS A 172 -1.06 -5.69 7.72
C CYS A 172 0.12 -6.30 6.95
N VAL A 173 1.10 -5.45 6.65
CA VAL A 173 2.45 -5.84 6.22
C VAL A 173 3.44 -4.97 7.00
N GLY A 174 4.06 -5.56 8.02
CA GLY A 174 4.86 -4.80 8.99
C GLY A 174 4.00 -3.77 9.73
N ASN A 175 4.47 -2.52 9.79
CA ASN A 175 3.78 -1.37 10.38
C ASN A 175 2.90 -0.60 9.36
N THR A 176 2.55 -1.23 8.25
CA THR A 176 1.73 -0.61 7.20
C THR A 176 0.56 -1.48 6.82
N LEU A 177 -0.45 -0.88 6.21
CA LEU A 177 -1.57 -1.61 5.62
C LEU A 177 -1.39 -1.74 4.12
N ILE A 178 -1.70 -2.92 3.59
CA ILE A 178 -1.84 -3.13 2.15
C ILE A 178 -3.32 -3.24 1.79
N LEU A 179 -3.75 -2.40 0.86
CA LEU A 179 -5.09 -2.39 0.27
C LEU A 179 -4.98 -2.46 -1.24
N GLN A 180 -5.59 -3.50 -1.84
CA GLN A 180 -5.61 -3.68 -3.29
C GLN A 180 -4.22 -3.55 -3.94
N GLY A 181 -3.18 -4.06 -3.27
CA GLY A 181 -1.79 -4.02 -3.74
C GLY A 181 -1.04 -2.70 -3.48
N ARG A 182 -1.66 -1.72 -2.80
CA ARG A 182 -1.05 -0.44 -2.43
C ARG A 182 -0.77 -0.37 -0.93
N VAL A 183 0.40 0.13 -0.57
CA VAL A 183 0.84 0.28 0.82
C VAL A 183 0.43 1.65 1.36
N TYR A 184 -0.11 1.67 2.58
CA TYR A 184 -0.51 2.88 3.30
C TYR A 184 0.10 2.89 4.70
N SER A 185 0.65 4.04 5.06
CA SER A 185 1.05 4.37 6.42
C SER A 185 -0.07 5.13 7.13
N PRO A 186 -0.07 5.17 8.48
CA PRO A 186 -0.92 6.06 9.24
C PRO A 186 -0.71 7.54 8.84
N PRO A 187 -1.73 8.41 8.98
CA PRO A 187 -3.05 8.10 9.52
C PRO A 187 -3.92 7.27 8.56
N TYR A 188 -4.69 6.34 9.13
CA TYR A 188 -5.66 5.52 8.41
C TYR A 188 -7.03 6.17 8.46
N VAL A 189 -7.56 6.52 7.29
CA VAL A 189 -8.84 7.23 7.16
C VAL A 189 -9.90 6.28 6.65
N ILE A 190 -10.91 5.99 7.46
CA ILE A 190 -12.09 5.20 7.11
C ILE A 190 -13.25 6.17 6.92
N LYS A 191 -13.91 6.14 5.77
CA LYS A 191 -15.09 6.96 5.49
C LYS A 191 -16.26 6.06 5.17
N ALA A 192 -17.42 6.32 5.74
CA ALA A 192 -18.63 5.56 5.46
C ALA A 192 -19.80 6.49 5.16
N ILE A 193 -20.61 6.12 4.17
CA ILE A 193 -21.89 6.75 3.85
C ILE A 193 -23.00 5.86 4.42
N GLY A 194 -24.01 6.44 5.06
CA GLY A 194 -25.15 5.69 5.63
C GLY A 194 -25.81 6.42 6.80
N ASP A 195 -26.44 5.66 7.70
CA ASP A 195 -27.01 6.20 8.94
C ASP A 195 -25.90 6.69 9.89
N VAL A 196 -25.64 7.99 9.89
CA VAL A 196 -24.57 8.61 10.69
C VAL A 196 -24.81 8.42 12.19
N GLN A 197 -26.06 8.46 12.66
CA GLN A 197 -26.36 8.29 14.07
C GLN A 197 -26.16 6.83 14.50
N GLY A 198 -26.64 5.88 13.69
CA GLY A 198 -26.40 4.45 13.90
C GLY A 198 -24.91 4.10 13.88
N MET A 199 -24.14 4.66 12.95
CA MET A 199 -22.69 4.46 12.87
C MET A 199 -21.96 5.03 14.08
N GLN A 200 -22.34 6.22 14.56
CA GLN A 200 -21.76 6.81 15.76
C GLN A 200 -22.03 5.95 17.00
N GLN A 201 -23.28 5.53 17.20
CA GLN A 201 -23.65 4.65 18.31
C GLN A 201 -22.92 3.30 18.25
N SER A 202 -22.77 2.73 17.06
CA SER A 202 -22.04 1.48 16.86
C SER A 202 -20.55 1.65 17.19
N LEU A 203 -19.91 2.74 16.77
CA LEU A 203 -18.52 3.04 17.16
C LEU A 203 -18.36 3.16 18.68
N ASP A 204 -19.31 3.80 19.37
CA ASP A 204 -19.25 4.03 20.81
C ASP A 204 -19.51 2.76 21.63
N THR A 205 -20.26 1.80 21.10
CA THR A 205 -20.61 0.55 21.80
C THR A 205 -19.78 -0.66 21.36
N ASN A 206 -19.01 -0.55 20.27
CA ASN A 206 -18.18 -1.65 19.77
C ASN A 206 -17.02 -1.96 20.75
N PRO A 207 -16.87 -3.22 21.20
CA PRO A 207 -15.81 -3.58 22.15
C PRO A 207 -14.39 -3.36 21.62
N THR A 208 -14.14 -3.64 20.34
CA THR A 208 -12.81 -3.45 19.73
C THR A 208 -12.44 -1.98 19.65
N VAL A 209 -13.38 -1.13 19.23
CA VAL A 209 -13.17 0.34 19.21
C VAL A 209 -12.99 0.88 20.63
N SER A 210 -13.73 0.35 21.61
CA SER A 210 -13.59 0.74 23.01
C SER A 210 -12.20 0.40 23.57
N ILE A 211 -11.66 -0.78 23.27
CA ILE A 211 -10.29 -1.17 23.63
C ILE A 211 -9.27 -0.21 22.97
N TYR A 212 -9.44 0.08 21.68
CA TYR A 212 -8.57 1.03 20.99
C TYR A 212 -8.57 2.42 21.64
N LYS A 213 -9.74 2.92 22.05
CA LYS A 213 -9.86 4.21 22.75
C LYS A 213 -9.14 4.21 24.12
N GLN A 214 -9.02 3.08 24.80
CA GLN A 214 -8.18 2.98 26.01
C GLN A 214 -6.70 3.19 25.69
N TYR A 215 -6.23 2.67 24.55
CA TYR A 215 -4.85 2.88 24.08
C TYR A 215 -4.64 4.32 23.60
N VAL A 216 -5.66 4.97 23.03
CA VAL A 216 -5.66 6.42 22.77
C VAL A 216 -5.40 7.20 24.06
N ASP A 217 -6.12 6.89 25.13
CA ASP A 217 -6.00 7.62 26.40
C ASP A 217 -4.67 7.36 27.12
N VAL A 218 -4.20 6.11 27.16
CA VAL A 218 -3.00 5.70 27.92
C VAL A 218 -1.71 5.91 27.12
N LEU A 219 -1.76 5.63 25.82
CA LEU A 219 -0.59 5.60 24.94
C LEU A 219 -0.54 6.76 23.95
N GLY A 220 -1.61 7.53 23.79
CA GLY A 220 -1.62 8.68 22.89
C GLY A 220 -1.75 8.31 21.42
N LEU A 221 -2.33 7.15 21.10
CA LEU A 221 -2.81 6.85 19.74
C LEU A 221 -3.81 7.93 19.29
N GLY A 222 -3.93 8.16 17.99
CA GLY A 222 -4.90 9.11 17.44
C GLY A 222 -6.23 8.45 17.11
N TYR A 223 -7.33 9.04 17.58
CA TYR A 223 -8.70 8.69 17.19
C TYR A 223 -9.51 9.97 16.98
N ASP A 224 -9.96 10.21 15.75
CA ASP A 224 -10.78 11.37 15.38
C ASP A 224 -11.99 10.93 14.57
N VAL A 225 -13.16 11.48 14.90
CA VAL A 225 -14.42 11.18 14.22
C VAL A 225 -15.06 12.47 13.75
N LYS A 226 -15.37 12.54 12.46
CA LYS A 226 -15.99 13.71 11.81
C LYS A 226 -17.16 13.29 10.95
N THR A 227 -18.23 14.07 10.99
CA THR A 227 -19.40 13.87 10.12
C THR A 227 -19.42 14.89 9.00
N SER A 228 -19.94 14.51 7.84
CA SER A 228 -20.24 15.40 6.73
C SER A 228 -21.68 15.18 6.28
N ALA A 229 -22.38 16.25 5.94
CA ALA A 229 -23.73 16.16 5.37
C ALA A 229 -23.74 15.42 4.02
N VAL A 230 -22.63 15.51 3.28
CA VAL A 230 -22.47 14.91 1.94
C VAL A 230 -21.03 14.45 1.75
N ALA A 231 -20.88 13.24 1.24
CA ALA A 231 -19.67 12.74 0.58
C ALA A 231 -20.05 11.96 -0.67
N THR A 232 -19.15 11.93 -1.65
CA THR A 232 -19.29 11.09 -2.85
C THR A 232 -18.18 10.06 -2.87
N PHE A 233 -18.54 8.78 -3.01
CA PHE A 233 -17.58 7.68 -3.13
C PHE A 233 -17.60 7.13 -4.56
N PRO A 234 -16.43 6.92 -5.19
CA PRO A 234 -16.35 6.35 -6.52
C PRO A 234 -16.79 4.87 -6.53
N ALA A 235 -17.09 4.36 -7.71
CA ALA A 235 -17.29 2.93 -7.94
C ALA A 235 -16.03 2.13 -7.57
N TYR A 236 -16.24 0.88 -7.13
CA TYR A 236 -15.16 -0.08 -6.96
C TYR A 236 -14.58 -0.50 -8.32
N THR A 237 -13.27 -0.35 -8.48
CA THR A 237 -12.55 -0.62 -9.73
C THR A 237 -11.76 -1.92 -9.71
N GLY A 238 -11.70 -2.62 -8.58
CA GLY A 238 -11.04 -3.92 -8.47
C GLY A 238 -11.83 -5.04 -9.16
N THR A 239 -11.31 -6.27 -9.06
CA THR A 239 -11.98 -7.47 -9.60
C THR A 239 -13.14 -7.90 -8.70
N THR A 240 -14.28 -8.23 -9.32
CA THR A 240 -15.44 -8.88 -8.69
C THR A 240 -15.55 -10.36 -9.11
N SER A 241 -14.67 -10.82 -9.99
CA SER A 241 -14.65 -12.20 -10.46
C SER A 241 -14.21 -13.16 -9.37
N LEU A 242 -14.93 -14.28 -9.26
CA LEU A 242 -14.57 -15.40 -8.37
C LEU A 242 -13.71 -16.39 -9.15
N THR A 243 -12.61 -16.87 -8.56
CA THR A 243 -11.66 -17.79 -9.24
C THR A 243 -12.09 -19.25 -9.19
N HIS A 244 -12.73 -19.67 -8.09
CA HIS A 244 -13.08 -21.07 -7.85
C HIS A 244 -14.59 -21.31 -7.79
N ALA A 245 -15.36 -20.32 -7.33
CA ALA A 245 -16.82 -20.44 -7.22
C ALA A 245 -17.50 -20.20 -8.57
N SER A 246 -18.57 -20.93 -8.84
CA SER A 246 -19.41 -20.79 -10.02
C SER A 246 -20.88 -20.67 -9.62
N VAL A 247 -21.68 -20.05 -10.49
CA VAL A 247 -23.14 -19.97 -10.31
C VAL A 247 -23.73 -21.36 -10.57
N PRO A 248 -24.49 -21.95 -9.62
CA PRO A 248 -25.23 -23.19 -9.88
C PRO A 248 -26.15 -22.98 -11.09
N ARG A 249 -26.10 -23.89 -12.05
CA ARG A 249 -26.97 -23.86 -13.24
C ARG A 249 -28.29 -24.54 -12.97
#